data_AF-A0A1R1SKK8-F1
#
_entry.id   AF-A0A1R1SKK8-F1
#
_cell.length_a   1.000
_cell.length_b   1.000
_cell.length_c   1.000
_cell.angle_alpha   90.00
_cell.angle_beta   90.00
_cell.angle_gamma   90.00
#
_symmetry.space_group_name_H-M   'P 1'
#
loop_
_entity.id
_entity.type
_entity.pdbx_description
1 polymer ?
#
loop_
_entity_poly.entity_id
_entity_poly.type
_entity_poly.pdbx_seq_one_letter_code
_entity_poly.pdbx_strand_id
1 'polypeptide(L)'
;MAMSAADDDGNRSLGQLVATATTELSALVHDEIALAKAEFRDSARRTLLGSGAAVSAGVLVLFSLPVLSFALAYGLRAWTGLGLAWCFLIVGGIYWLVAALLGGLALAKFKKVKAPKKSMASAKETAAVLGSVKPHPRAASNGGRPARDVTRSSA
;
A
#
# COMPACT_ATOMS: atom_id res chain seq x y z
N MET A 1 37.45 -32.85 27.74
CA MET A 1 37.66 -31.41 27.55
C MET A 1 36.28 -30.77 27.48
N ALA A 2 35.68 -30.53 28.65
CA ALA A 2 34.34 -29.95 28.79
C ALA A 2 34.52 -28.47 29.09
N MET A 3 34.16 -27.61 28.14
CA MET A 3 34.23 -26.16 28.32
C MET A 3 32.95 -25.70 29.02
N SER A 4 33.14 -24.96 30.12
CA SER A 4 32.11 -24.35 30.96
C SER A 4 31.14 -23.53 30.11
N ALA A 5 29.85 -23.84 30.24
CA ALA A 5 28.74 -23.13 29.59
C ALA A 5 27.69 -22.63 30.60
N ALA A 6 28.02 -22.58 31.90
CA ALA A 6 27.04 -22.31 32.96
C ALA A 6 27.37 -21.11 33.88
N ASP A 7 28.43 -20.35 33.63
CA ASP A 7 28.88 -19.26 34.54
C ASP A 7 28.61 -17.82 34.06
N ASP A 8 27.72 -17.58 33.07
CA ASP A 8 27.46 -16.22 32.52
C ASP A 8 25.99 -15.76 32.59
N ASP A 9 25.13 -16.44 33.36
CA ASP A 9 23.70 -16.10 33.45
C ASP A 9 23.37 -15.11 34.58
N GLY A 10 24.26 -14.92 35.56
CA GLY A 10 24.02 -14.07 36.75
C GLY A 10 24.41 -12.60 36.61
N ASN A 11 25.18 -12.22 35.58
CA ASN A 11 25.76 -10.87 35.46
C ASN A 11 25.55 -10.20 34.09
N ARG A 12 24.60 -10.68 33.26
CA ARG A 12 24.17 -9.90 32.09
C ARG A 12 23.60 -8.58 32.59
N SER A 13 24.36 -7.52 32.36
CA SER A 13 23.94 -6.16 32.66
C SER A 13 22.56 -5.92 32.05
N LEU A 14 21.68 -5.19 32.74
CA LEU A 14 20.41 -4.73 32.19
C LEU A 14 20.59 -4.04 30.82
N GLY A 15 21.76 -3.45 30.59
CA GLY A 15 22.15 -2.90 29.28
C GLY A 15 22.32 -3.96 28.19
N GLN A 16 22.88 -5.13 28.50
CA GLN A 16 23.00 -6.25 27.55
C GLN A 16 21.65 -6.89 27.23
N LEU A 17 20.76 -7.03 28.22
CA LEU A 17 19.40 -7.56 28.00
C LEU A 17 18.57 -6.63 27.12
N VAL A 18 18.61 -5.31 27.39
CA VAL A 18 17.93 -4.31 26.55
C VAL A 18 18.56 -4.23 25.15
N ALA A 19 19.89 -4.29 25.04
CA ALA A 19 20.56 -4.31 23.76
C ALA A 19 20.13 -5.53 22.92
N THR A 20 20.12 -6.73 23.51
CA THR A 20 19.70 -7.97 22.83
C THR A 20 18.25 -7.91 22.38
N ALA A 21 17.33 -7.48 23.26
CA ALA A 21 15.92 -7.32 22.91
C ALA A 21 15.70 -6.29 21.79
N THR A 22 16.48 -5.19 21.79
CA THR A 22 16.41 -4.17 20.73
C THR A 22 16.93 -4.70 19.41
N THR A 23 17.96 -5.55 19.43
CA THR A 23 18.49 -6.23 18.26
C THR A 23 17.47 -7.22 17.68
N GLU A 24 16.81 -8.03 18.50
CA GLU A 24 15.77 -8.96 18.05
C GLU A 24 14.56 -8.23 17.46
N LEU A 25 14.11 -7.14 18.09
CA LEU A 25 13.04 -6.30 17.54
C LEU A 25 13.45 -5.64 16.21
N SER A 26 14.71 -5.22 16.07
CA SER A 26 15.22 -4.66 14.82
C SER A 26 15.27 -5.71 13.71
N ALA A 27 15.62 -6.96 14.04
CA ALA A 27 15.60 -8.08 13.11
C ALA A 27 14.17 -8.40 12.65
N LEU A 28 13.21 -8.45 13.57
CA LEU A 28 11.80 -8.70 13.25
C LEU A 28 11.21 -7.62 12.32
N VAL A 29 11.49 -6.34 12.61
CA VAL A 29 11.06 -5.21 11.75
C VAL A 29 11.71 -5.30 10.37
N HIS A 30 12.99 -5.69 10.30
CA HIS A 30 13.67 -5.88 9.02
C HIS A 30 13.02 -6.99 8.18
N ASP A 31 12.67 -8.10 8.82
CA ASP A 31 12.00 -9.22 8.17
C ASP A 31 10.59 -8.86 7.68
N GLU A 32 9.81 -8.12 8.48
CA GLU A 32 8.47 -7.66 8.08
C GLU A 32 8.54 -6.69 6.89
N ILE A 33 9.55 -5.80 6.87
CA ILE A 33 9.82 -4.91 5.73
C ILE A 33 10.25 -5.73 4.51
N ALA A 34 11.11 -6.73 4.68
CA ALA A 34 11.56 -7.59 3.60
C ALA A 34 10.39 -8.38 2.98
N LEU A 35 9.48 -8.89 3.81
CA LEU A 35 8.27 -9.58 3.40
C LEU A 35 7.30 -8.64 2.69
N ALA A 36 6.99 -7.49 3.27
CA ALA A 36 6.13 -6.49 2.64
C ALA A 36 6.70 -6.01 1.30
N LYS A 37 8.03 -5.90 1.19
CA LYS A 37 8.70 -5.57 -0.07
C LYS A 37 8.57 -6.69 -1.09
N ALA A 38 8.66 -7.96 -0.68
CA ALA A 38 8.43 -9.10 -1.56
C ALA A 38 6.98 -9.15 -2.06
N GLU A 39 5.99 -8.98 -1.18
CA GLU A 39 4.57 -8.96 -1.55
C GLU A 39 4.22 -7.78 -2.46
N PHE A 40 4.78 -6.59 -2.17
CA PHE A 40 4.63 -5.44 -3.04
C PHE A 40 5.24 -5.68 -4.42
N ARG A 41 6.42 -6.31 -4.49
CA ARG A 41 7.09 -6.64 -5.77
C ARG A 41 6.26 -7.65 -6.58
N ASP A 42 5.69 -8.65 -5.93
CA ASP A 42 4.81 -9.63 -6.57
C ASP A 42 3.51 -8.99 -7.05
N SER A 43 2.89 -8.15 -6.22
CA SER A 43 1.71 -7.36 -6.57
C SER A 43 1.98 -6.43 -7.75
N ALA A 44 3.11 -5.74 -7.74
CA ALA A 44 3.55 -4.87 -8.82
C ALA A 44 3.78 -5.67 -10.11
N ARG A 45 4.43 -6.84 -10.03
CA ARG A 45 4.69 -7.70 -11.20
C ARG A 45 3.39 -8.24 -11.81
N ARG A 46 2.45 -8.70 -10.98
CA ARG A 46 1.12 -9.15 -11.44
C ARG A 46 0.31 -8.00 -12.05
N THR A 47 0.34 -6.84 -11.41
CA THR A 47 -0.32 -5.63 -11.91
C THR A 47 0.27 -5.19 -13.24
N LEU A 48 1.61 -5.22 -13.38
CA LEU A 48 2.32 -4.86 -14.60
C LEU A 48 2.01 -5.82 -15.75
N LEU A 49 2.03 -7.13 -15.48
CA LEU A 49 1.67 -8.15 -16.48
C LEU A 49 0.20 -8.02 -16.89
N GLY A 50 -0.71 -7.82 -15.92
CA GLY A 50 -2.13 -7.65 -16.18
C GLY A 50 -2.46 -6.33 -16.88
N SER A 51 -1.75 -5.25 -16.57
CA SER A 51 -1.96 -3.94 -17.21
C SER A 51 -1.41 -3.90 -18.63
N GLY A 52 -0.41 -4.71 -18.98
CA GLY A 52 0.14 -4.80 -20.33
C GLY A 52 -0.95 -5.06 -21.37
N ALA A 53 -1.77 -6.11 -21.19
CA ALA A 53 -2.87 -6.42 -22.10
C ALA A 53 -3.92 -5.30 -22.17
N ALA A 54 -4.24 -4.67 -21.04
CA ALA A 54 -5.20 -3.56 -21.00
C ALA A 54 -4.69 -2.32 -21.75
N VAL A 55 -3.41 -1.99 -21.60
CA VAL A 55 -2.76 -0.88 -22.33
C VAL A 55 -2.71 -1.20 -23.82
N SER A 56 -2.29 -2.41 -24.21
CA SER A 56 -2.26 -2.84 -25.62
C SER A 56 -3.64 -2.81 -26.25
N ALA A 57 -4.67 -3.31 -25.57
CA ALA A 57 -6.05 -3.23 -26.02
C ALA A 57 -6.51 -1.78 -26.18
N GLY A 58 -6.19 -0.90 -25.21
CA GLY A 58 -6.48 0.52 -25.29
C GLY A 58 -5.84 1.20 -26.50
N VAL A 59 -4.57 0.88 -26.78
CA VAL A 59 -3.84 1.39 -27.96
C VAL A 59 -4.47 0.90 -29.25
N LEU A 60 -4.81 -0.39 -29.35
CA LEU A 60 -5.46 -0.96 -30.54
C LEU A 60 -6.83 -0.33 -30.80
N VAL A 61 -7.65 -0.15 -29.75
CA VAL A 61 -8.93 0.55 -29.86
C VAL A 61 -8.70 1.98 -30.36
N LEU A 62 -7.78 2.72 -29.74
CA LEU A 62 -7.46 4.09 -30.13
C LEU A 62 -7.00 4.19 -31.60
N PHE A 63 -6.16 3.27 -32.05
CA PHE A 63 -5.66 3.24 -33.43
C PHE A 63 -6.70 2.75 -34.45
N SER A 64 -7.69 1.97 -34.00
CA SER A 64 -8.81 1.55 -34.84
C SER A 64 -9.84 2.65 -35.07
N LEU A 65 -9.95 3.64 -34.17
CA LEU A 65 -10.98 4.69 -34.24
C LEU A 65 -10.98 5.46 -35.57
N PRO A 66 -9.85 5.90 -36.15
CA PRO A 66 -9.86 6.56 -37.45
C PRO A 66 -10.44 5.67 -38.54
N VAL A 67 -10.01 4.40 -38.62
CA VAL A 67 -10.50 3.43 -39.60
C VAL A 67 -12.00 3.21 -39.45
N LEU A 68 -12.47 3.01 -38.22
CA LEU A 68 -13.88 2.84 -37.90
C LEU A 68 -14.70 4.10 -38.23
N SER A 69 -14.13 5.29 -38.01
CA SER A 69 -14.74 6.57 -38.35
C SER A 69 -15.00 6.70 -39.85
N PHE A 70 -14.01 6.35 -40.68
CA PHE A 70 -14.19 6.32 -42.13
C PHE A 70 -15.25 5.31 -42.53
N ALA A 71 -15.17 4.07 -42.02
CA ALA A 71 -16.14 3.03 -42.33
C ALA A 71 -17.58 3.45 -42.01
N LEU A 72 -17.81 4.02 -40.82
CA LEU A 72 -19.12 4.52 -40.41
C LEU A 72 -19.58 5.71 -41.25
N ALA A 73 -18.70 6.69 -41.53
CA ALA A 73 -19.08 7.86 -42.33
C ALA A 73 -19.45 7.49 -43.77
N TYR A 74 -18.68 6.59 -44.41
CA TYR A 74 -19.00 6.09 -45.74
C TYR A 74 -20.25 5.20 -45.74
N GLY A 75 -20.42 4.33 -44.75
CA GLY A 75 -21.63 3.52 -44.60
C GLY A 75 -22.88 4.37 -44.39
N LEU A 76 -22.80 5.40 -43.54
CA LEU A 76 -23.90 6.32 -43.29
C LEU A 76 -24.24 7.13 -44.53
N ARG A 77 -23.23 7.56 -45.30
CA ARG A 77 -23.46 8.22 -46.58
C ARG A 77 -24.15 7.31 -47.59
N ALA A 78 -23.73 6.04 -47.68
CA ALA A 78 -24.35 5.09 -48.59
C ALA A 78 -25.82 4.82 -48.24
N TRP A 79 -26.17 4.83 -46.96
CA TRP A 79 -27.54 4.58 -46.50
C TRP A 79 -28.46 5.80 -46.60
N THR A 80 -27.95 6.99 -46.29
CA THR A 80 -28.77 8.22 -46.14
C THR A 80 -28.66 9.19 -47.32
N GLY A 81 -27.62 9.06 -48.15
CA GLY A 81 -27.32 10.02 -49.22
C GLY A 81 -26.78 11.38 -48.72
N LEU A 82 -26.58 11.54 -47.41
CA LEU A 82 -26.10 12.79 -46.81
C LEU A 82 -24.69 13.18 -47.31
N GLY A 83 -24.40 14.48 -47.26
CA GLY A 83 -23.04 14.99 -47.51
C GLY A 83 -22.02 14.40 -46.53
N LEU A 84 -20.79 14.16 -47.01
CA LEU A 84 -19.76 13.48 -46.22
C LEU A 84 -19.44 14.20 -44.90
N ALA A 85 -19.46 15.54 -44.91
CA ALA A 85 -19.23 16.37 -43.73
C ALA A 85 -20.26 16.09 -42.62
N TRP A 86 -21.55 16.00 -42.97
CA TRP A 86 -22.62 15.70 -42.01
C TRP A 86 -22.49 14.28 -41.46
N CYS A 87 -22.03 13.33 -42.27
CA CYS A 87 -21.80 11.96 -41.82
C CYS A 87 -20.69 11.90 -40.76
N PHE A 88 -19.56 12.58 -41.00
CA PHE A 88 -18.49 12.67 -40.01
C PHE A 88 -18.92 13.41 -38.73
N LEU A 89 -19.74 14.46 -38.85
CA LEU A 89 -20.28 15.18 -37.70
C LEU A 89 -21.14 14.26 -36.81
N ILE A 90 -22.02 13.45 -37.41
CA ILE A 90 -22.87 12.50 -36.70
C ILE A 90 -22.02 11.43 -36.01
N VAL A 91 -21.07 10.82 -36.74
CA VAL A 91 -20.18 9.78 -36.19
C VAL A 91 -19.32 10.35 -35.05
N GLY A 92 -18.76 11.54 -35.22
CA GLY A 92 -18.02 12.23 -34.18
C GLY A 92 -18.89 12.53 -32.95
N GLY A 93 -20.13 12.96 -33.17
CA GLY A 93 -21.13 13.17 -32.12
C GLY A 93 -21.44 11.89 -31.33
N ILE A 94 -21.55 10.75 -32.02
CA ILE A 94 -21.75 9.44 -31.37
C ILE A 94 -20.55 9.10 -30.47
N TYR A 95 -19.32 9.27 -30.94
CA TYR A 95 -18.14 9.03 -30.10
C TYR A 95 -18.09 9.94 -28.89
N TRP A 96 -18.44 11.22 -29.06
CA TRP A 96 -18.53 12.17 -27.95
C TRP A 96 -19.57 11.75 -26.91
N LEU A 97 -20.74 11.29 -27.35
CA LEU A 97 -21.78 10.79 -26.46
C LEU A 97 -21.30 9.56 -25.67
N VAL A 98 -20.67 8.60 -26.36
CA VAL A 98 -20.10 7.40 -25.72
C VAL A 98 -18.99 7.78 -24.74
N ALA A 99 -18.10 8.71 -25.10
CA ALA A 99 -17.04 9.20 -24.23
C ALA A 99 -17.59 9.91 -22.98
N ALA A 100 -18.63 10.73 -23.13
CA ALA A 100 -19.30 11.39 -22.01
C ALA A 100 -19.94 10.39 -21.04
N LEU A 101 -20.60 9.35 -21.57
CA LEU A 101 -21.17 8.27 -20.76
C LEU A 101 -20.08 7.52 -20.00
N LEU A 102 -19.06 7.01 -20.69
CA LEU A 102 -17.96 6.26 -20.08
C LEU A 102 -17.20 7.11 -19.04
N GLY A 103 -16.88 8.37 -19.38
CA GLY A 103 -16.25 9.31 -18.47
C GLY A 103 -17.10 9.58 -17.23
N GLY A 104 -18.41 9.77 -17.41
CA GLY A 104 -19.37 9.93 -16.31
C GLY A 104 -19.42 8.70 -15.40
N LEU A 105 -19.48 7.49 -15.97
CA LEU A 105 -19.44 6.22 -15.24
C LEU A 105 -18.13 6.06 -14.46
N ALA A 106 -16.98 6.37 -15.09
CA ALA A 106 -15.68 6.31 -14.45
C ALA A 106 -15.62 7.29 -13.26
N LEU A 107 -16.00 8.56 -13.46
CA LEU A 107 -16.06 9.55 -12.39
C LEU A 107 -17.02 9.14 -11.26
N ALA A 108 -18.17 8.55 -11.59
CA ALA A 108 -19.11 8.04 -10.59
C ALA A 108 -18.51 6.88 -9.78
N LYS A 109 -17.74 5.99 -10.41
CA LYS A 109 -17.01 4.92 -9.71
C LYS A 109 -15.93 5.49 -8.80
N PHE A 110 -15.11 6.43 -9.29
CA PHE A 110 -14.08 7.08 -8.47
C PHE A 110 -14.67 7.85 -7.28
N LYS A 111 -15.80 8.53 -7.45
CA LYS A 111 -16.52 9.21 -6.36
C LYS A 111 -17.06 8.25 -5.30
N LYS A 112 -17.42 7.02 -5.69
CA LYS A 112 -17.89 5.98 -4.76
C LYS A 112 -16.74 5.34 -3.97
N VAL A 113 -15.51 5.40 -4.46
CA VAL A 113 -14.32 5.05 -3.69
C VAL A 113 -14.08 6.16 -2.67
N LYS A 114 -14.73 6.05 -1.50
CA LYS A 114 -14.42 6.93 -0.36
C LYS A 114 -12.93 6.79 -0.07
N ALA A 115 -12.20 7.91 0.00
CA ALA A 115 -10.84 7.94 0.53
C ALA A 115 -10.79 7.12 1.83
N PRO A 116 -9.71 6.36 2.11
CA PRO A 116 -9.63 5.46 3.26
C PRO A 116 -9.59 6.27 4.57
N LYS A 117 -10.74 6.81 4.98
CA LYS A 117 -10.91 7.70 6.14
C LYS A 117 -10.57 6.97 7.43
N LYS A 118 -10.87 5.67 7.53
CA LYS A 118 -10.47 4.83 8.66
C LYS A 118 -8.95 4.70 8.75
N SER A 119 -8.27 4.47 7.62
CA SER A 119 -6.80 4.34 7.60
C SER A 119 -6.10 5.66 7.91
N MET A 120 -6.64 6.80 7.46
CA MET A 120 -6.12 8.12 7.82
C MET A 120 -6.45 8.52 9.26
N ALA A 121 -7.60 8.14 9.80
CA ALA A 121 -7.96 8.39 11.20
C ALA A 121 -7.05 7.58 12.13
N SER A 122 -6.87 6.28 11.87
CA SER A 122 -5.95 5.44 12.64
C SER A 122 -4.50 5.94 12.54
N ALA A 123 -4.03 6.37 11.36
CA ALA A 123 -2.69 6.95 11.24
C ALA A 123 -2.52 8.25 12.05
N LYS A 124 -3.54 9.10 12.09
CA LYS A 124 -3.55 10.34 12.89
C LYS A 124 -3.62 10.06 14.39
N GLU A 125 -4.40 9.07 14.80
CA GLU A 125 -4.52 8.63 16.20
C GLU A 125 -3.20 8.04 16.69
N THR A 126 -2.57 7.17 15.90
CA THR A 126 -1.23 6.63 16.19
C THR A 126 -0.19 7.75 16.30
N ALA A 127 -0.19 8.71 15.38
CA ALA A 127 0.72 9.87 15.44
C ALA A 127 0.46 10.77 16.66
N ALA A 128 -0.81 10.95 17.05
CA ALA A 128 -1.19 11.74 18.23
C ALA A 128 -0.75 11.06 19.53
N VAL A 129 -0.89 9.73 19.63
CA VAL A 129 -0.44 8.95 20.79
C VAL A 129 1.09 9.00 20.90
N LEU A 130 1.81 8.81 19.79
CA LEU A 130 3.28 8.88 19.76
C LEU A 130 3.83 10.29 20.05
N GLY A 131 3.16 11.35 19.58
CA GLY A 131 3.54 12.73 19.89
C GLY A 131 3.27 13.15 21.34
N SER A 132 2.37 12.44 22.02
CA SER A 132 1.99 12.72 23.43
C SER A 132 2.90 12.05 24.45
N VAL A 133 3.76 11.12 24.02
CA VAL A 133 4.73 10.46 24.91
C VAL A 133 5.97 11.34 25.04
N LYS A 134 5.99 12.17 26.08
CA LYS A 134 7.23 12.82 26.54
C LYS A 134 8.19 11.73 27.05
N PRO A 135 9.43 11.62 26.54
CA PRO A 135 10.40 10.67 27.08
C PRO A 135 10.60 11.00 28.55
N HIS A 136 10.13 10.14 29.45
CA HIS A 136 10.35 10.32 30.88
C HIS A 136 11.83 10.01 31.14
N PRO A 137 12.64 10.99 31.56
CA PRO A 137 13.96 10.68 32.09
C PRO A 137 13.71 9.88 33.36
N ARG A 138 14.17 8.62 33.41
CA ARG A 138 14.24 7.89 34.67
C ARG A 138 15.08 8.75 35.62
N ALA A 139 14.46 9.30 36.65
CA ALA A 139 15.19 9.78 37.81
C ALA A 139 15.97 8.57 38.34
N ALA A 140 17.30 8.69 38.36
CA ALA A 140 18.16 7.74 39.01
C ALA A 140 17.63 7.52 40.44
N SER A 141 17.10 6.32 40.72
CA SER A 141 16.74 5.92 42.08
C SER A 141 18.05 5.66 42.84
N ASN A 142 18.68 6.73 43.29
CA ASN A 142 19.68 6.65 44.34
C ASN A 142 18.93 6.52 45.67
N GLY A 143 19.10 5.38 46.34
CA GLY A 143 18.50 5.15 47.65
C GLY A 143 18.35 3.67 47.95
N GLY A 144 19.36 3.12 48.63
CA GLY A 144 19.38 1.74 49.07
C GLY A 144 18.17 1.36 49.92
N ARG A 145 17.67 0.14 49.69
CA ARG A 145 16.99 -0.68 50.70
C ARG A 145 17.43 -2.13 50.53
N PRO A 146 17.67 -2.83 51.65
CA PRO A 146 18.47 -4.05 51.68
C PRO A 146 17.69 -5.25 51.14
N ALA A 147 18.48 -6.24 50.70
CA ALA A 147 18.05 -7.57 50.32
C ALA A 147 17.01 -8.12 51.31
N ARG A 148 15.80 -8.37 50.81
CA ARG A 148 14.90 -9.31 51.46
C ARG A 148 15.27 -10.69 50.97
N ASP A 149 16.01 -11.36 51.85
CA ASP A 149 16.25 -12.79 51.90
C ASP A 149 14.92 -13.54 51.70
N VAL A 150 14.78 -14.18 50.53
CA VAL A 150 13.74 -15.20 50.27
C VAL A 150 14.45 -16.54 50.33
N THR A 151 14.94 -16.88 51.50
CA THR A 151 15.26 -18.27 51.83
C THR A 151 14.43 -18.74 53.02
N ARG A 152 14.05 -20.02 52.90
CA ARG A 152 13.62 -20.92 53.98
C ARG A 152 12.20 -20.74 54.51
N SER A 153 11.29 -21.55 53.96
CA SER A 153 10.37 -22.31 54.81
C SER A 153 10.27 -23.75 54.29
N SER A 154 10.85 -24.63 55.09
CA SER A 154 10.76 -26.08 55.07
C SER A 154 9.37 -26.55 55.53
N ALA A 155 8.79 -27.50 54.81
CA ALA A 155 8.03 -28.62 55.36
C ALA A 155 8.03 -29.77 54.34
#